data_AF-A0A379FGS9-F1
#
_entry.id   AF-A0A379FGS9-F1
#
_cell.length_a   1.000
_cell.length_b   1.000
_cell.length_c   1.000
_cell.angle_alpha   90.00
_cell.angle_beta   90.00
_cell.angle_gamma   90.00
#
_symmetry.space_group_name_H-M   'P 1'
#
loop_
_entity.id
_entity.type
_entity.pdbx_description
1 polymer ?
#
loop_
_entity_poly.entity_id
_entity_poly.type
_entity_poly.pdbx_seq_one_letter_code
_entity_poly.pdbx_strand_id
1 'polypeptide(L)'
;MALQDQIYSKDLPLLKKIIPDLTFTGAFGRGRYLCPRNLEAICATEGEQIDLMFLLEDKVDVATSAEREICQELKHDFTSFGWDGLRDHHKRALTDSLWRKISTDKMNCLGRNCQYYHRCPFFLARREIDEVDVVITNHALVMAAMESESVLPDAKNILLVLDEGHHIPDVARDALEVEGE
;
A
#
# COMPACT_ATOMS: atom_id res chain seq x y z
N MET A 1 3.94 5.36 12.26
CA MET A 1 2.61 4.95 11.72
C MET A 1 1.47 5.73 12.34
N ALA A 2 1.42 5.94 13.67
CA ALA A 2 0.32 6.66 14.31
C ALA A 2 0.06 8.10 13.79
N LEU A 3 1.10 8.82 13.36
CA LEU A 3 0.97 10.22 12.91
C LEU A 3 0.27 10.37 11.55
N GLN A 4 0.54 9.47 10.61
CA GLN A 4 -0.05 9.54 9.27
C GLN A 4 -1.54 9.24 9.30
N ASP A 5 -1.93 8.22 10.07
CA ASP A 5 -3.33 7.88 10.28
C ASP A 5 -4.06 9.01 11.00
N GLN A 6 -3.39 9.72 11.94
CA GLN A 6 -3.98 10.89 12.58
C GLN A 6 -4.27 12.01 11.58
N ILE A 7 -3.30 12.37 10.73
CA ILE A 7 -3.49 13.43 9.72
C ILE A 7 -4.58 13.03 8.71
N TYR A 8 -4.54 11.78 8.23
CA TYR A 8 -5.48 11.28 7.23
C TYR A 8 -6.91 11.09 7.76
N SER A 9 -7.06 10.56 8.98
CA SER A 9 -8.38 10.20 9.53
C SER A 9 -9.02 11.30 10.38
N LYS A 10 -8.26 12.28 10.88
CA LYS A 10 -8.79 13.36 11.75
C LYS A 10 -8.58 14.74 11.15
N ASP A 11 -7.35 15.12 10.86
CA ASP A 11 -7.03 16.52 10.56
C ASP A 11 -7.53 16.95 9.17
N LEU A 12 -7.33 16.12 8.14
CA LEU A 12 -7.79 16.43 6.78
C LEU A 12 -9.32 16.38 6.63
N PRO A 13 -10.05 15.44 7.24
CA PRO A 13 -11.51 15.51 7.29
C PRO A 13 -12.04 16.77 7.99
N LEU A 14 -11.34 17.29 9.00
CA LEU A 14 -11.68 18.58 9.62
C LEU A 14 -11.47 19.74 8.64
N LEU A 15 -10.33 19.77 7.92
CA LEU A 15 -10.05 20.78 6.91
C LEU A 15 -11.05 20.73 5.75
N LYS A 16 -11.48 19.54 5.32
CA LYS A 16 -12.50 19.37 4.27
C LYS A 16 -13.87 19.94 4.65
N LYS A 17 -14.21 20.02 5.94
CA LYS A 17 -15.42 20.71 6.40
C LYS A 17 -15.35 22.23 6.20
N ILE A 18 -14.15 22.79 6.18
CA ILE A 18 -13.90 24.22 6.02
C ILE A 18 -13.67 24.56 4.53
N ILE A 19 -12.98 23.67 3.81
CA ILE A 19 -12.65 23.78 2.38
C ILE A 19 -13.23 22.56 1.67
N PRO A 20 -14.50 22.62 1.21
CA PRO A 20 -15.20 21.45 0.63
C PRO A 20 -14.53 20.87 -0.62
N ASP A 21 -13.87 21.74 -1.40
CA ASP A 21 -13.19 21.39 -2.64
C ASP A 21 -11.80 20.78 -2.40
N LEU A 22 -11.32 20.74 -1.15
CA LEU A 22 -10.01 20.17 -0.82
C LEU A 22 -9.98 18.66 -1.11
N THR A 23 -9.07 18.27 -1.98
CA THR A 23 -8.81 16.87 -2.32
C THR A 23 -7.51 16.40 -1.67
N PHE A 24 -7.50 15.17 -1.15
CA PHE A 24 -6.31 14.59 -0.54
C PHE A 24 -6.27 13.07 -0.69
N THR A 25 -5.07 12.50 -0.77
CA THR A 25 -4.85 11.04 -0.81
C THR A 25 -3.61 10.63 -0.02
N GLY A 26 -3.54 9.36 0.37
CA GLY A 26 -2.40 8.78 1.08
C GLY A 26 -1.50 7.99 0.13
N ALA A 27 -0.20 8.29 0.14
CA ALA A 27 0.81 7.56 -0.61
C ALA A 27 1.66 6.71 0.33
N PHE A 28 1.50 5.38 0.23
CA PHE A 28 2.18 4.42 1.08
C PHE A 28 3.07 3.45 0.29
N GLY A 29 3.98 2.77 1.00
CA GLY A 29 4.80 1.72 0.40
C GLY A 29 3.93 0.56 -0.11
N ARG A 30 4.35 -0.11 -1.19
CA ARG A 30 3.60 -1.20 -1.83
C ARG A 30 3.17 -2.30 -0.86
N GLY A 31 4.03 -2.67 0.09
CA GLY A 31 3.74 -3.68 1.11
C GLY A 31 2.63 -3.29 2.10
N ARG A 32 2.09 -2.06 2.04
CA ARG A 32 0.92 -1.61 2.82
C ARG A 32 -0.40 -1.88 2.11
N TYR A 33 -0.36 -2.20 0.83
CA TYR A 33 -1.54 -2.45 0.02
C TYR A 33 -1.76 -3.94 -0.20
N LEU A 34 -3.04 -4.30 -0.22
CA LEU A 34 -3.53 -5.60 -0.65
C LEU A 34 -3.13 -5.86 -2.11
N CYS A 35 -2.72 -7.08 -2.40
CA CYS A 35 -2.53 -7.58 -3.75
C CYS A 35 -3.76 -8.41 -4.16
N PRO A 36 -4.62 -7.92 -5.07
CA PRO A 36 -5.82 -8.66 -5.48
C PRO A 36 -5.50 -10.04 -6.07
N ARG A 37 -4.36 -10.18 -6.75
CA ARG A 37 -3.88 -11.46 -7.28
C ARG A 37 -3.63 -12.47 -6.18
N ASN A 38 -2.87 -12.08 -5.15
CA ASN A 38 -2.50 -12.99 -4.07
C ASN A 38 -3.73 -13.31 -3.19
N LEU A 39 -4.61 -12.34 -2.98
CA LEU A 39 -5.88 -12.56 -2.29
C LEU A 39 -6.74 -13.59 -3.02
N GLU A 40 -6.88 -13.47 -4.35
CA GLU A 40 -7.63 -14.43 -5.14
C GLU A 40 -7.03 -15.83 -5.06
N ALA A 41 -5.69 -15.94 -5.13
CA ALA A 41 -4.99 -17.21 -5.02
C ALA A 41 -5.21 -17.91 -3.67
N ILE A 42 -5.34 -17.15 -2.58
CA ILE A 42 -5.60 -17.71 -1.24
C ILE A 42 -7.09 -18.05 -1.05
N CYS A 43 -7.98 -17.29 -1.68
CA CYS A 43 -9.42 -17.56 -1.65
C CYS A 43 -9.83 -18.75 -2.54
N ALA A 44 -9.04 -19.08 -3.57
CA ALA A 44 -9.30 -20.20 -4.46
C ALA A 44 -9.27 -21.53 -3.69
N THR A 45 -10.27 -22.38 -3.95
CA THR A 45 -10.39 -23.71 -3.36
C THR A 45 -9.32 -24.66 -3.91
N GLU A 46 -8.90 -25.63 -3.09
CA GLU A 46 -8.03 -26.75 -3.52
C GLU A 46 -8.63 -27.46 -4.75
N GLY A 47 -8.04 -27.23 -5.93
CA GLY A 47 -8.46 -27.87 -7.19
C GLY A 47 -8.55 -26.93 -8.40
N GLU A 48 -8.62 -25.61 -8.20
CA GLU A 48 -8.43 -24.65 -9.30
C GLU A 48 -6.94 -24.38 -9.49
N GLN A 49 -6.46 -24.30 -10.75
CA GLN A 49 -5.06 -24.10 -11.09
C GLN A 49 -4.47 -22.92 -10.32
N ILE A 50 -3.77 -23.22 -9.23
CA ILE A 50 -2.84 -22.29 -8.59
C ILE A 50 -1.79 -22.04 -9.66
N ASP A 51 -1.72 -20.79 -10.13
CA ASP A 51 -0.68 -20.33 -11.03
C ASP A 51 0.66 -20.77 -10.43
N LEU A 52 1.35 -21.69 -11.13
CA LEU A 52 2.54 -22.41 -10.65
C LEU A 52 3.65 -21.46 -10.17
N MET A 53 3.56 -20.18 -10.51
CA MET A 53 4.42 -19.11 -10.03
C MET A 53 4.40 -18.93 -8.50
N PHE A 54 3.30 -19.25 -7.81
CA PHE A 54 3.23 -19.14 -6.34
C PHE A 54 4.01 -20.25 -5.62
N LEU A 55 4.35 -21.35 -6.30
CA LEU A 55 5.00 -22.52 -5.70
C LEU A 55 6.53 -22.54 -5.86
N LEU A 56 7.10 -21.59 -6.63
CA LEU A 56 8.50 -21.63 -7.03
C LEU A 56 9.46 -20.85 -6.12
N GLU A 57 8.96 -20.11 -5.13
CA GLU A 57 9.79 -19.43 -4.13
C GLU A 57 9.55 -20.04 -2.75
N ASP A 58 10.63 -20.59 -2.18
CA ASP A 58 10.68 -21.26 -0.89
C ASP A 58 9.90 -20.49 0.20
N LYS A 59 8.98 -21.23 0.88
CA LYS A 59 8.20 -20.84 2.08
C LYS A 59 6.84 -20.15 1.87
N VAL A 60 6.01 -20.69 0.98
CA VAL A 60 4.57 -20.42 1.10
C VAL A 60 3.97 -21.32 2.19
N ASP A 61 3.83 -20.79 3.40
CA ASP A 61 2.94 -21.36 4.41
C ASP A 61 1.53 -21.46 3.80
N VAL A 62 1.10 -22.68 3.47
CA VAL A 62 -0.25 -22.96 2.98
C VAL A 62 -1.25 -22.28 3.90
N ALA A 63 -2.12 -21.44 3.33
CA ALA A 63 -3.10 -20.71 4.13
C ALA A 63 -4.00 -21.69 4.87
N THR A 64 -4.11 -21.50 6.19
CA THR A 64 -5.00 -22.31 7.03
C THR A 64 -6.46 -22.08 6.65
N SER A 65 -7.37 -22.99 6.97
CA SER A 65 -8.81 -22.80 6.72
C SER A 65 -9.34 -21.50 7.33
N ALA A 66 -8.89 -21.16 8.55
CA ALA A 66 -9.21 -19.90 9.20
C ALA A 66 -8.69 -18.68 8.43
N GLU A 67 -7.46 -18.72 7.93
CA GLU A 67 -6.92 -17.62 7.09
C GLU A 67 -7.70 -17.46 5.77
N ARG A 68 -8.18 -18.57 5.18
CA ARG A 68 -9.01 -18.51 3.96
C ARG A 68 -10.35 -17.83 4.22
N GLU A 69 -11.00 -18.12 5.35
CA GLU A 69 -12.25 -17.44 5.75
C GLU A 69 -12.03 -15.93 5.91
N ILE A 70 -10.93 -15.52 6.56
CA ILE A 70 -10.56 -14.11 6.68
C ILE A 70 -10.35 -13.48 5.30
N CYS A 71 -9.63 -14.15 4.39
CA CYS A 71 -9.40 -13.65 3.03
C CYS A 71 -10.69 -13.50 2.22
N GLN A 72 -11.68 -14.39 2.41
CA GLN A 72 -12.98 -14.27 1.75
C GLN A 72 -13.74 -13.03 2.22
N GLU A 73 -13.72 -12.72 3.52
CA GLU A 73 -14.27 -11.48 4.06
C GLU A 73 -13.55 -10.25 3.51
N LEU A 74 -12.20 -10.25 3.52
CA LEU A 74 -11.40 -9.16 2.96
C LEU A 74 -11.69 -8.92 1.47
N LYS A 75 -11.88 -9.99 0.71
CA LYS A 75 -12.29 -9.92 -0.70
C LYS A 75 -13.66 -9.29 -0.84
N HIS A 76 -14.61 -9.65 0.02
CA HIS A 76 -15.94 -9.05 0.03
C HIS A 76 -15.88 -7.55 0.34
N ASP A 77 -15.16 -7.16 1.39
CA ASP A 77 -15.02 -5.75 1.80
C ASP A 77 -14.33 -4.92 0.71
N PHE A 78 -13.30 -5.47 0.06
CA PHE A 78 -12.61 -4.80 -1.04
C PHE A 78 -13.50 -4.66 -2.29
N THR A 79 -14.22 -5.71 -2.67
CA THR A 79 -15.08 -5.68 -3.89
C THR A 79 -16.37 -4.89 -3.71
N SER A 80 -16.84 -4.73 -2.48
CA SER A 80 -18.01 -3.90 -2.12
C SER A 80 -17.66 -2.43 -1.89
N PHE A 81 -16.40 -2.03 -2.07
CA PHE A 81 -15.88 -0.70 -1.74
C PHE A 81 -16.03 -0.33 -0.25
N GLY A 82 -16.19 -1.32 0.63
CA GLY A 82 -16.17 -1.14 2.09
C GLY A 82 -14.75 -0.97 2.65
N TRP A 83 -13.73 -1.28 1.85
CA TRP A 83 -12.31 -1.13 2.17
C TRP A 83 -11.50 -0.76 0.92
N ASP A 84 -10.53 0.13 1.08
CA ASP A 84 -9.66 0.65 0.02
C ASP A 84 -8.43 -0.22 -0.27
N GLY A 85 -8.24 -1.31 0.49
CA GLY A 85 -7.12 -2.22 0.34
C GLY A 85 -5.86 -1.80 1.08
N LEU A 86 -5.86 -0.71 1.87
CA LEU A 86 -4.75 -0.34 2.73
C LEU A 86 -4.85 -1.08 4.07
N ARG A 87 -3.78 -1.76 4.49
CA ARG A 87 -3.75 -2.57 5.73
C ARG A 87 -4.34 -1.84 6.94
N ASP A 88 -3.90 -0.60 7.13
CA ASP A 88 -4.15 0.19 8.33
C ASP A 88 -5.58 0.79 8.36
N HIS A 89 -6.28 0.79 7.21
CA HIS A 89 -7.66 1.27 7.09
C HIS A 89 -8.72 0.18 7.32
N HIS A 90 -8.31 -1.07 7.48
CA HIS A 90 -9.23 -2.17 7.74
C HIS A 90 -9.62 -2.24 9.22
N LYS A 91 -10.90 -2.52 9.53
CA LYS A 91 -11.40 -2.59 10.92
C LYS A 91 -10.83 -3.75 11.73
N ARG A 92 -10.46 -4.84 11.04
CA ARG A 92 -9.86 -6.04 11.66
C ARG A 92 -8.35 -5.89 11.76
N ALA A 93 -7.79 -6.25 12.91
CA ALA A 93 -6.36 -6.44 13.07
C ALA A 93 -5.88 -7.66 12.27
N LEU A 94 -5.06 -7.42 11.24
CA LEU A 94 -4.50 -8.47 10.39
C LEU A 94 -3.11 -8.85 10.87
N THR A 95 -2.84 -10.15 11.00
CA THR A 95 -1.53 -10.67 11.41
C THR A 95 -0.49 -10.42 10.33
N ASP A 96 0.78 -10.22 10.72
CA ASP A 96 1.87 -10.03 9.76
C ASP A 96 2.08 -11.26 8.86
N SER A 97 1.81 -12.46 9.39
CA SER A 97 1.87 -13.69 8.60
C SER A 97 0.86 -13.68 7.46
N LEU A 98 -0.41 -13.40 7.77
CA LEU A 98 -1.46 -13.32 6.76
C LEU A 98 -1.19 -12.18 5.76
N TRP A 99 -0.79 -11.01 6.27
CA TRP A 99 -0.54 -9.84 5.43
C TRP A 99 0.58 -10.07 4.41
N ARG A 100 1.66 -10.75 4.80
CA ARG A 100 2.73 -11.14 3.87
C ARG A 100 2.24 -12.03 2.73
N LYS A 101 1.24 -12.89 2.99
CA LYS A 101 0.64 -13.74 1.96
C LYS A 101 -0.24 -12.94 0.98
N ILE A 102 -1.01 -11.97 1.47
CA ILE A 102 -1.97 -11.20 0.65
C ILE A 102 -1.44 -9.87 0.10
N SER A 103 -0.23 -9.45 0.48
CA SER A 103 0.48 -8.30 -0.12
C SER A 103 1.61 -8.76 -1.03
N THR A 104 2.29 -7.82 -1.69
CA THR A 104 3.41 -8.14 -2.57
C THR A 104 4.44 -7.01 -2.55
N ASP A 105 5.70 -7.34 -2.80
CA ASP A 105 6.77 -6.36 -2.96
C ASP A 105 6.89 -5.89 -4.42
N LYS A 106 7.90 -5.05 -4.71
CA LYS A 106 8.14 -4.52 -6.06
C LYS A 106 8.66 -5.58 -7.02
N MET A 107 9.45 -6.55 -6.54
CA MET A 107 10.11 -7.58 -7.36
C MET A 107 9.09 -8.63 -7.85
N ASN A 108 8.16 -9.01 -6.97
CA ASN A 108 7.14 -10.02 -7.21
C ASN A 108 5.89 -9.49 -7.92
N CYS A 109 5.82 -8.18 -8.15
CA CYS A 109 4.70 -7.55 -8.82
C CYS A 109 4.84 -7.60 -10.35
N LEU A 110 3.83 -8.17 -11.02
CA LEU A 110 3.75 -8.22 -12.49
C LEU A 110 3.51 -6.84 -13.16
N GLY A 111 3.31 -5.78 -12.38
CA GLY A 111 3.11 -4.42 -12.90
C GLY A 111 1.96 -4.33 -13.91
N ARG A 112 2.23 -3.76 -15.09
CA ARG A 112 1.26 -3.60 -16.18
C ARG A 112 0.79 -4.92 -16.79
N ASN A 113 1.56 -6.01 -16.62
CA ASN A 113 1.19 -7.34 -17.11
C ASN A 113 0.21 -8.06 -16.16
N CYS A 114 -0.07 -7.48 -14.98
CA CYS A 114 -1.01 -8.05 -14.03
C CYS A 114 -2.46 -7.87 -14.51
N GLN A 115 -3.26 -8.95 -14.53
CA GLN A 115 -4.69 -8.87 -14.88
C GLN A 115 -5.50 -7.95 -13.95
N TYR A 116 -5.04 -7.75 -12.71
CA TYR A 116 -5.68 -6.86 -11.73
C TYR A 116 -5.14 -5.44 -11.76
N TYR A 117 -4.24 -5.07 -12.69
CA TYR A 117 -3.56 -3.78 -12.71
C TYR A 117 -4.51 -2.58 -12.57
N HIS A 118 -5.63 -2.59 -13.30
CA HIS A 118 -6.62 -1.49 -13.27
C HIS A 118 -7.46 -1.40 -11.99
N ARG A 119 -7.49 -2.47 -11.18
CA ARG A 119 -8.21 -2.52 -9.90
C ARG A 119 -7.26 -2.67 -8.70
N CYS A 120 -5.96 -2.50 -8.92
CA CYS A 120 -4.96 -2.67 -7.88
C CYS A 120 -4.93 -1.41 -7.01
N PRO A 121 -5.17 -1.51 -5.70
CA PRO A 121 -5.31 -0.34 -4.82
C PRO A 121 -4.03 0.50 -4.79
N PHE A 122 -2.86 -0.14 -4.82
CA PHE A 122 -1.57 0.56 -4.93
C PHE A 122 -1.48 1.44 -6.20
N PHE A 123 -1.90 0.92 -7.36
CA PHE A 123 -1.81 1.68 -8.61
C PHE A 123 -2.93 2.72 -8.73
N LEU A 124 -4.09 2.50 -8.11
CA LEU A 124 -5.16 3.49 -8.00
C LEU A 124 -4.69 4.67 -7.15
N ALA A 125 -4.23 4.42 -5.91
CA ALA A 125 -3.70 5.47 -5.03
C ALA A 125 -2.57 6.26 -5.69
N ARG A 126 -1.71 5.59 -6.47
CA ARG A 126 -0.62 6.26 -7.19
C ARG A 126 -1.07 7.14 -8.35
N ARG A 127 -2.22 6.87 -8.97
CA ARG A 127 -2.80 7.75 -9.99
C ARG A 127 -3.48 8.96 -9.35
N GLU A 128 -4.10 8.76 -8.19
CA GLU A 128 -4.73 9.85 -7.44
C GLU A 128 -3.73 10.91 -6.97
N ILE A 129 -2.46 10.56 -6.76
CA ILE A 129 -1.38 11.49 -6.35
C ILE A 129 -1.31 12.72 -7.27
N ASP A 130 -1.48 12.54 -8.58
CA ASP A 130 -1.39 13.63 -9.57
C ASP A 130 -2.70 14.43 -9.67
N GLU A 131 -3.79 13.95 -9.08
CA GLU A 131 -5.14 14.51 -9.19
C GLU A 131 -5.60 15.24 -7.92
N VAL A 132 -4.84 15.15 -6.81
CA VAL A 132 -5.21 15.74 -5.52
C VAL A 132 -4.36 16.95 -5.12
N ASP A 133 -4.92 17.81 -4.28
CA ASP A 133 -4.25 18.99 -3.73
C ASP A 133 -3.21 18.63 -2.66
N VAL A 134 -3.47 17.60 -1.85
CA VAL A 134 -2.62 17.21 -0.72
C VAL A 134 -2.32 15.71 -0.72
N VAL A 135 -1.03 15.36 -0.69
CA VAL A 135 -0.57 13.97 -0.60
C VAL A 135 0.10 13.74 0.75
N ILE A 136 -0.34 12.71 1.45
CA ILE A 136 0.17 12.35 2.78
C ILE A 136 1.05 11.13 2.61
N THR A 137 2.32 11.26 2.96
CA THR A 137 3.28 10.17 2.80
C THR A 137 4.30 10.15 3.93
N ASN A 138 5.16 9.12 3.97
CA ASN A 138 6.19 8.97 5.00
C ASN A 138 7.54 9.41 4.46
N HIS A 139 8.46 9.74 5.38
CA HIS A 139 9.80 10.18 5.03
C HIS A 139 10.53 9.16 4.14
N ALA A 140 10.37 7.86 4.40
CA ALA A 140 11.00 6.82 3.59
C ALA A 140 10.56 6.87 2.11
N LEU A 141 9.27 7.11 1.84
CA LEU A 141 8.76 7.23 0.48
C LEU A 141 9.17 8.54 -0.17
N VAL A 142 9.26 9.64 0.59
CA VAL A 142 9.83 10.91 0.09
C VAL A 142 11.27 10.71 -0.36
N MET A 143 12.11 10.08 0.46
CA MET A 143 13.51 9.80 0.10
C MET A 143 13.61 8.90 -1.14
N ALA A 144 12.83 7.81 -1.19
CA ALA A 144 12.78 6.92 -2.35
C ALA A 144 12.27 7.61 -3.63
N ALA A 145 11.40 8.63 -3.50
CA ALA A 145 10.91 9.44 -4.61
C ALA A 145 11.96 10.46 -5.10
N MET A 146 12.89 10.88 -4.23
CA MET A 146 14.02 11.72 -4.63
C MET A 146 15.07 10.92 -5.41
N GLU A 147 15.26 9.64 -5.08
CA GLU A 147 16.16 8.73 -5.82
C GLU A 147 15.55 8.21 -7.12
N SER A 148 14.23 8.00 -7.13
CA SER A 148 13.48 7.57 -8.30
C SER A 148 12.32 8.51 -8.53
N GLU A 149 12.33 9.28 -9.63
CA GLU A 149 11.28 10.25 -10.05
C GLU A 149 9.91 9.60 -10.37
N SER A 150 9.60 8.45 -9.77
CA SER A 150 8.50 7.61 -10.17
C SER A 150 7.25 7.80 -9.33
N VAL A 151 7.37 8.27 -8.08
CA VAL A 151 6.29 8.17 -7.07
C VAL A 151 5.55 9.47 -6.84
N LEU A 152 6.28 10.58 -6.70
CA LEU A 152 5.73 11.89 -6.39
C LEU A 152 5.87 12.79 -7.63
N PRO A 153 5.05 13.85 -7.74
CA PRO A 153 5.21 14.85 -8.78
C PRO A 153 6.59 15.52 -8.70
N ASP A 154 6.99 16.19 -9.79
CA ASP A 154 8.26 16.91 -9.89
C ASP A 154 8.44 17.85 -8.68
N ALA A 155 9.61 17.77 -8.03
CA ALA A 155 9.96 18.54 -6.84
C ALA A 155 9.72 20.05 -7.01
N LYS A 156 9.86 20.58 -8.23
CA LYS A 156 9.65 22.02 -8.51
C LYS A 156 8.19 22.46 -8.44
N ASN A 157 7.25 21.50 -8.51
CA ASN A 157 5.81 21.74 -8.57
C ASN A 157 5.10 21.41 -7.24
N ILE A 158 5.83 21.00 -6.20
CA ILE A 158 5.25 20.58 -4.92
C ILE A 158 5.74 21.45 -3.77
N LEU A 159 4.87 21.63 -2.78
CA LEU A 159 5.24 22.14 -1.47
C LEU A 159 5.41 20.94 -0.53
N LEU A 160 6.64 20.72 -0.06
CA LEU A 160 6.96 19.63 0.85
C LEU A 160 6.96 20.12 2.30
N VAL A 161 6.07 19.56 3.11
CA VAL A 161 6.05 19.76 4.57
C VAL A 161 6.55 18.47 5.23
N LEU A 162 7.67 18.57 5.94
CA LEU A 162 8.25 17.48 6.72
C LEU A 162 7.87 17.64 8.18
N ASP A 163 6.82 16.93 8.59
CA ASP A 163 6.43 16.87 9.99
C ASP A 163 7.34 15.90 10.76
N GLU A 164 7.59 16.16 12.03
CA GLU A 164 8.58 15.41 12.83
C GLU A 164 9.95 15.30 12.14
N GLY A 165 10.41 16.40 11.56
CA GLY A 165 11.64 16.48 10.77
C GLY A 165 12.91 16.06 11.51
N HIS A 166 12.86 15.92 12.83
CA HIS A 166 13.97 15.39 13.64
C HIS A 166 14.32 13.93 13.30
N HIS A 167 13.40 13.17 12.68
CA HIS A 167 13.66 11.80 12.20
C HIS A 167 14.33 11.73 10.81
N ILE A 168 14.40 12.86 10.09
CA ILE A 168 14.92 12.88 8.71
C ILE A 168 16.36 12.37 8.59
N PRO A 169 17.31 12.74 9.48
CA PRO A 169 18.69 12.25 9.37
C PRO A 169 18.79 10.73 9.46
N ASP A 170 18.02 10.11 10.35
CA ASP A 170 18.01 8.65 10.51
C ASP A 170 17.43 7.97 9.28
N VAL A 171 16.30 8.47 8.75
CA VAL A 171 15.68 7.91 7.54
C VAL A 171 16.58 8.09 6.30
N ALA A 172 17.29 9.21 6.19
CA ALA A 172 18.24 9.44 5.11
C ALA A 172 19.45 8.50 5.20
N ARG A 173 19.95 8.22 6.42
CA ARG A 173 21.00 7.23 6.63
C ARG A 173 20.55 5.85 6.15
N ASP A 174 19.37 5.40 6.59
CA ASP A 174 18.83 4.08 6.22
C ASP A 174 18.61 3.94 4.70
N ALA A 175 18.27 5.03 4.00
CA ALA A 175 18.13 5.04 2.54
C ALA A 175 19.49 4.95 1.81
N LEU A 176 20.53 5.55 2.37
CA LEU A 176 21.89 5.59 1.81
C LEU A 176 22.74 4.37 2.17
N GLU A 177 22.34 3.61 3.20
CA GLU A 177 22.91 2.30 3.52
C GLU A 177 22.47 1.27 2.46
N VAL A 178 23.08 1.34 1.28
CA VAL A 178 23.07 0.22 0.34
C VAL A 178 23.98 -0.86 0.91
N GLU A 179 23.41 -2.04 1.13
CA GLU A 179 24.12 -3.29 1.45
C GLU A 179 25.34 -3.43 0.54
N GLY A 180 26.53 -3.22 1.13
CA GLY A 180 27.78 -3.61 0.51
C GLY A 180 27.96 -5.11 0.67
N GLU A 181 27.39 -5.90 -0.25
CA GLU A 181 27.84 -7.26 -0.58
C GLU A 181 27.79 -7.51 -2.09
#